data_AF-A0A969VFB3-F1
#
_entry.id   AF-A0A969VFB3-F1
#
_cell.length_a   1.000
_cell.length_b   1.000
_cell.length_c   1.000
_cell.angle_alpha   90.00
_cell.angle_beta   90.00
_cell.angle_gamma   90.00
#
_symmetry.space_group_name_H-M   'P 1'
#
loop_
_entity.id
_entity.type
_entity.pdbx_description
1 polymer ?
#
loop_
_entity_poly.entity_id
_entity_poly.type
_entity_poly.pdbx_seq_one_letter_code
_entity_poly.pdbx_strand_id
1 'polypeptide(L)'
;MQTILLSRAEVARRARQLYENSIRQQVEIDENIGKMVIIDFESGDYEVDETGLKAARNLGAKHPNARLFGIRIGYNVAVSFGGVMERIYK
;
A
#
# COMPACT_ATOMS: atom_id res chain seq x y z
N MET A 1 15.57 14.40 7.00
CA MET A 1 14.99 14.02 5.69
C MET A 1 14.10 15.17 5.24
N GLN A 2 14.29 15.69 4.03
CA GLN A 2 13.49 16.82 3.53
C GLN A 2 12.07 16.34 3.26
N THR A 3 11.08 17.00 3.85
CA THR A 3 9.66 16.70 3.60
C THR A 3 9.32 17.22 2.20
N ILE A 4 9.16 16.32 1.23
CA ILE A 4 8.74 16.73 -0.12
C ILE A 4 7.24 17.01 -0.08
N LEU A 5 6.86 18.27 -0.29
CA LEU A 5 5.47 18.72 -0.46
C LEU A 5 4.91 18.22 -1.79
N LEU A 6 4.61 16.92 -1.85
CA LEU A 6 3.91 16.29 -2.95
C LEU A 6 2.40 16.40 -2.75
N SER A 7 1.67 16.62 -3.85
CA SER A 7 0.21 16.47 -3.84
C SER A 7 -0.17 15.03 -3.51
N ARG A 8 -1.38 14.82 -2.99
CA ARG A 8 -1.89 13.48 -2.68
C ARG A 8 -1.88 12.56 -3.91
N ALA A 9 -2.17 13.11 -5.09
CA ALA A 9 -2.15 12.38 -6.34
C ALA A 9 -0.74 11.90 -6.71
N GLU A 10 0.28 12.73 -6.51
CA GLU A 10 1.66 12.36 -6.82
C GLU A 10 2.21 11.33 -5.83
N VAL A 11 1.85 11.42 -4.54
CA VAL A 11 2.15 10.37 -3.55
C VAL A 11 1.53 9.04 -3.99
N ALA A 12 0.24 9.04 -4.34
CA ALA A 12 -0.46 7.83 -4.77
C ALA A 12 0.17 7.22 -6.02
N ARG A 13 0.54 8.06 -7.00
CA ARG A 13 1.21 7.61 -8.23
C ARG A 13 2.54 6.91 -7.92
N ARG A 14 3.40 7.53 -7.11
CA ARG A 14 4.71 6.98 -6.77
C ARG A 14 4.61 5.74 -5.89
N ALA A 15 3.71 5.73 -4.89
CA ALA A 15 3.48 4.56 -4.07
C ALA A 15 2.99 3.37 -4.91
N ARG A 16 2.11 3.61 -5.89
CA ARG A 16 1.69 2.57 -6.85
C ARG A 16 2.86 2.10 -7.72
N GLN A 17 3.74 2.98 -8.19
CA GLN A 17 4.93 2.59 -8.94
C GLN A 17 5.88 1.73 -8.11
N LEU A 18 6.10 2.10 -6.83
CA LEU A 18 6.90 1.31 -5.90
C LEU A 18 6.28 -0.08 -5.67
N TYR A 19 4.95 -0.15 -5.54
CA TYR A 19 4.25 -1.42 -5.46
C TYR A 19 4.51 -2.29 -6.69
N GLU A 20 4.15 -1.80 -7.87
CA GLU A 20 4.23 -2.56 -9.12
C GLU A 20 5.66 -3.00 -9.47
N ASN A 21 6.66 -2.14 -9.24
CA ASN A 21 8.03 -2.40 -9.66
C ASN A 21 8.84 -3.26 -8.67
N SER A 22 8.52 -3.20 -7.36
CA SER A 22 9.41 -3.76 -6.34
C SER A 22 8.70 -4.65 -5.32
N ILE A 23 7.52 -4.25 -4.84
CA ILE A 23 6.86 -4.93 -3.71
C ILE A 23 5.96 -6.06 -4.20
N ARG A 24 5.30 -5.88 -5.36
CA ARG A 24 4.27 -6.79 -5.88
C ARG A 24 4.76 -8.23 -5.99
N GLN A 25 5.96 -8.45 -6.54
CA GLN A 25 6.55 -9.78 -6.69
C GLN A 25 6.80 -10.50 -5.36
N GLN A 26 6.88 -9.76 -4.25
CA GLN A 26 7.13 -10.29 -2.91
C GLN A 26 5.83 -10.57 -2.15
N VAL A 27 4.76 -9.83 -2.45
CA VAL A 27 3.51 -9.86 -1.66
C VAL A 27 2.32 -10.48 -2.39
N GLU A 28 2.32 -10.54 -3.71
CA GLU A 28 1.23 -11.11 -4.51
C GLU A 28 1.36 -12.64 -4.64
N ILE A 29 1.37 -13.28 -3.48
CA ILE A 29 1.30 -14.74 -3.30
C ILE A 29 -0.11 -15.14 -2.84
N ASP A 30 -0.49 -16.40 -3.02
CA ASP A 30 -1.85 -16.90 -2.77
C ASP A 30 -2.34 -16.57 -1.35
N GLU A 31 -1.48 -16.68 -0.34
CA GLU A 31 -1.80 -16.42 1.06
C GLU A 31 -2.10 -14.95 1.37
N ASN A 32 -1.71 -14.04 0.48
CA ASN A 32 -1.83 -12.59 0.67
C ASN A 32 -2.86 -11.94 -0.25
N ILE A 33 -3.41 -12.67 -1.23
CA ILE A 33 -4.48 -12.15 -2.08
C ILE A 33 -5.64 -11.67 -1.21
N GLY A 34 -6.09 -10.44 -1.45
CA GLY A 34 -7.15 -9.82 -0.66
C GLY A 34 -6.72 -9.32 0.71
N LYS A 35 -5.44 -9.38 1.10
CA LYS A 35 -4.91 -8.58 2.22
C LYS A 35 -4.55 -7.17 1.74
N MET A 36 -4.26 -6.30 2.69
CA MET A 36 -3.72 -4.97 2.43
C MET A 36 -2.20 -4.99 2.59
N VAL A 37 -1.48 -4.40 1.63
CA VAL A 37 -0.12 -3.92 1.86
C VAL A 37 -0.18 -2.43 2.17
N ILE A 38 0.45 -2.03 3.27
CA ILE A 38 0.67 -0.64 3.64
C ILE A 38 2.13 -0.31 3.36
N ILE A 39 2.34 0.77 2.64
CA ILE A 39 3.66 1.23 2.20
C ILE A 39 3.89 2.60 2.84
N ASP A 40 5.00 2.77 3.55
CA ASP A 40 5.49 4.09 3.89
C ASP A 40 6.23 4.68 2.68
N PHE A 41 5.63 5.69 2.05
CA PHE A 41 6.19 6.33 0.87
C PHE A 41 7.58 6.94 1.10
N GLU A 42 7.85 7.43 2.31
CA GLU A 42 9.08 8.16 2.61
C GLU A 42 10.28 7.24 2.83
N SER A 43 10.09 6.09 3.49
CA SER A 43 11.16 5.11 3.74
C SER A 43 11.22 3.98 2.69
N GLY A 44 10.10 3.69 2.02
CA GLY A 44 9.94 2.52 1.17
C GLY A 44 9.64 1.22 1.94
N ASP A 45 9.60 1.26 3.28
CA ASP A 45 9.18 0.14 4.11
C ASP A 45 7.72 -0.21 3.84
N TYR A 46 7.38 -1.50 3.95
CA TYR A 46 6.01 -1.96 3.78
C TYR A 46 5.69 -3.11 4.75
N GLU A 47 4.41 -3.26 5.06
CA GLU A 47 3.87 -4.35 5.86
C GLU A 47 2.55 -4.85 5.27
N VAL A 48 2.30 -6.15 5.38
CA VAL A 48 1.05 -6.80 4.95
C VAL A 48 0.21 -7.16 6.16
N ASP A 49 -1.08 -6.81 6.11
CA ASP A 49 -2.06 -7.11 7.14
C ASP A 49 -3.45 -7.32 6.51
N GLU A 50 -4.33 -8.06 7.16
CA GLU A 50 -5.66 -8.39 6.62
C GLU A 50 -6.48 -7.14 6.27
N THR A 51 -6.43 -6.14 7.14
CA THR A 51 -7.17 -4.87 6.98
C THR A 51 -6.24 -3.69 6.71
N GLY A 52 -4.94 -3.85 6.97
CA GLY A 52 -3.95 -2.78 6.89
C GLY A 52 -3.83 -1.97 8.17
N LEU A 53 -4.72 -2.15 9.15
CA LEU A 53 -4.74 -1.34 10.37
C LEU A 53 -3.52 -1.62 11.27
N LYS A 54 -3.14 -2.90 11.41
CA LYS A 54 -1.96 -3.29 12.20
C LYS A 54 -0.68 -2.82 11.52
N ALA A 55 -0.57 -3.07 10.21
CA ALA A 55 0.55 -2.61 9.38
C ALA A 55 0.74 -1.08 9.47
N ALA A 56 -0.35 -0.32 9.34
CA ALA A 56 -0.28 1.14 9.45
C ALA A 56 0.18 1.61 10.84
N ARG A 57 -0.31 0.96 11.92
CA ARG A 57 0.11 1.28 13.29
C ARG A 57 1.61 1.01 13.49
N ASN A 58 2.10 -0.14 13.03
CA ASN A 58 3.50 -0.54 13.18
C ASN A 58 4.42 0.41 12.41
N LEU A 59 4.11 0.68 11.14
CA LEU A 59 4.89 1.61 10.31
C LEU A 59 4.88 3.03 10.88
N GLY A 60 3.73 3.51 11.37
CA GLY A 60 3.64 4.82 12.03
C GLY A 60 4.43 4.91 13.33
N ALA A 61 4.53 3.81 14.09
CA ALA A 61 5.36 3.75 15.29
C ALA A 61 6.86 3.71 14.96
N LYS A 62 7.25 3.03 13.87
CA LYS A 62 8.63 2.96 13.39
C LYS A 62 9.10 4.27 12.76
N HIS A 63 8.19 4.94 12.03
CA HIS A 63 8.45 6.15 11.25
C HIS A 63 7.48 7.26 11.66
N PRO A 64 7.86 8.16 12.60
CA PRO A 64 6.97 9.20 13.13
C PRO A 64 6.40 10.18 12.10
N ASN A 65 7.01 10.26 10.90
CA ASN A 65 6.57 11.10 9.79
C ASN A 65 6.10 10.26 8.59
N ALA A 66 5.68 9.00 8.81
CA ALA A 66 5.27 8.10 7.74
C ALA A 66 4.15 8.69 6.88
N ARG A 67 4.26 8.49 5.57
CA ARG A 67 3.20 8.80 4.62
C ARG A 67 2.70 7.51 4.03
N LEU A 68 1.71 6.95 4.72
CA LEU A 68 1.22 5.61 4.45
C LEU A 68 0.28 5.59 3.25
N PHE A 69 0.46 4.58 2.40
CA PHE A 69 -0.41 4.30 1.26
C PHE A 69 -0.81 2.82 1.26
N GLY A 70 -2.11 2.55 1.11
CA GLY A 70 -2.67 1.19 1.17
C GLY A 70 -3.11 0.66 -0.19
N ILE A 71 -2.75 -0.58 -0.50
CA ILE A 71 -3.17 -1.30 -1.71
C ILE A 71 -3.73 -2.66 -1.31
N ARG A 72 -4.85 -3.06 -1.93
CA ARG A 72 -5.39 -4.41 -1.79
C ARG A 72 -4.77 -5.34 -2.81
N ILE A 73 -4.08 -6.36 -2.32
CA ILE A 73 -3.24 -7.24 -3.13
C ILE A 73 -4.13 -8.07 -4.07
N GLY A 74 -3.87 -7.96 -5.38
CA GLY A 74 -4.62 -8.66 -6.43
C GLY A 74 -5.93 -8.01 -6.87
N TYR A 75 -6.26 -6.79 -6.42
CA TYR A 75 -7.53 -6.11 -6.76
C TYR A 75 -7.32 -4.71 -7.37
N ASN A 76 -8.28 -4.27 -8.18
CA ASN A 76 -8.26 -2.94 -8.83
C ASN A 76 -8.52 -1.76 -7.89
N VAL A 77 -9.16 -2.02 -6.74
CA VAL A 77 -9.51 -1.03 -5.73
C VAL A 77 -9.12 -1.53 -4.33
N ALA A 78 -8.79 -0.60 -3.44
CA ALA A 78 -8.48 -0.92 -2.05
C ALA A 78 -9.72 -1.31 -1.23
N VAL A 79 -10.83 -0.62 -1.50
CA VAL A 79 -12.15 -0.82 -0.89
C VAL A 79 -13.22 -0.31 -1.86
N SER A 80 -14.42 -0.89 -1.78
CA SER A 80 -15.60 -0.43 -2.50
C SER A 80 -16.72 -0.12 -1.52
N PHE A 81 -17.42 1.00 -1.75
CA PHE A 81 -18.65 1.35 -1.04
C PHE A 81 -19.82 1.21 -2.02
N GLY A 82 -20.53 0.08 -1.94
CA GLY A 82 -21.70 -0.19 -2.78
C GLY A 82 -21.42 -0.47 -4.27
N GLY A 83 -20.15 -0.66 -4.66
CA GLY A 83 -19.74 -1.02 -6.03
C GLY A 83 -19.01 -2.37 -6.10
N VAL A 84 -18.51 -2.72 -7.29
CA VAL A 84 -17.82 -4.00 -7.55
C VAL A 84 -16.31 -3.88 -7.28
N MET A 85 -15.74 -4.89 -6.63
CA MET A 85 -14.29 -5.08 -6.54
C MET A 85 -13.90 -6.22 -7.48
N GLU A 86 -12.94 -5.97 -8.38
CA GLU A 86 -12.51 -6.97 -9.36
C GLU A 86 -11.09 -7.44 -9.06
N ARG A 87 -10.92 -8.76 -9.05
CA ARG A 87 -9.60 -9.37 -9.01
C ARG A 87 -8.90 -9.10 -10.32
N ILE A 88 -7.72 -8.51 -10.26
CA ILE A 88 -6.88 -8.31 -11.44
C ILE A 88 -5.86 -9.45 -11.47
N TYR A 89 -5.80 -10.13 -12.61
CA TYR A 89 -4.69 -11.01 -12.96
C TYR A 89 -3.79 -10.21 -13.89
N LYS A 90 -2.54 -9.99 -13.47
CA LYS A 90 -1.55 -9.23 -14.23
C LYS A 90 -0.21 -9.93 -14.16
#